data_AF-A0A8E1VY11-F1
#
_entry.id   AF-A0A8E1VY11-F1
#
_cell.length_a   1.000
_cell.length_b   1.000
_cell.length_c   1.000
_cell.angle_alpha   90.00
_cell.angle_beta   90.00
_cell.angle_gamma   90.00
#
_symmetry.space_group_name_H-M   'P 1'
#
loop_
_entity.id
_entity.type
_entity.pdbx_description
1 polymer ?
#
loop_
_entity_poly.entity_id
_entity_poly.type
_entity_poly.pdbx_seq_one_letter_code
_entity_poly.pdbx_strand_id
1 'polypeptide(L)'
;MSLTVRRLKLLKLKIGTVQVECQLASWKLDPGVQDGDFIYTYCPDGAAIGETDDQPTLQITTYSKWVADGFEDFLWKNRGTEAEFGIEHHYDIETEHVHWTGKLKVQPAPVGGDRGDNEQTEITFQLIGEPQYGRGPIDPQNPPDSGTPGV
;
A
#
# COMPACT_ATOMS: atom_id res chain seq x y z
N MET A 1 25.81 -9.95 -21.70
CA MET A 1 24.82 -8.93 -21.29
C MET A 1 24.05 -9.51 -20.11
N SER A 2 24.29 -9.00 -18.91
CA SER A 2 23.59 -9.45 -17.70
C SER A 2 22.20 -8.84 -17.68
N LEU A 3 21.16 -9.68 -17.60
CA LEU A 3 19.79 -9.25 -17.39
C LEU A 3 19.70 -8.63 -16.00
N THR A 4 19.73 -7.31 -15.92
CA THR A 4 19.54 -6.57 -14.66
C THR A 4 18.04 -6.56 -14.33
N VAL A 5 17.52 -7.66 -13.78
CA VAL A 5 16.19 -7.66 -13.16
C VAL A 5 16.34 -7.04 -11.77
N ARG A 6 16.43 -5.70 -11.72
CA ARG A 6 16.36 -4.95 -10.46
C ARG A 6 14.91 -4.59 -10.22
N ARG A 7 14.25 -5.35 -9.34
CA ARG A 7 12.88 -5.13 -8.88
C ARG A 7 12.79 -5.38 -7.38
N LEU A 8 13.68 -4.76 -6.60
CA LEU A 8 13.54 -4.79 -5.14
C LEU A 8 12.40 -3.83 -4.77
N LYS A 9 11.31 -4.41 -4.30
CA LYS A 9 10.12 -3.72 -3.80
C LYS A 9 9.89 -4.22 -2.39
N LEU A 10 9.87 -3.30 -1.43
CA LEU A 10 9.69 -3.64 -0.02
C LEU A 10 8.41 -3.02 0.50
N LEU A 11 7.65 -3.81 1.25
CA LEU A 11 6.55 -3.32 2.07
C LEU A 11 6.99 -3.34 3.53
N LYS A 12 6.82 -2.21 4.20
CA LYS A 12 6.97 -2.06 5.64
C LYS A 12 5.58 -1.82 6.23
N LEU A 13 5.20 -2.61 7.22
CA LEU A 13 4.00 -2.38 8.03
C LEU A 13 4.41 -2.12 9.47
N LYS A 14 3.78 -1.11 10.09
CA LYS A 14 4.06 -0.72 11.47
C LYS A 14 2.77 -0.52 12.25
N ILE A 15 2.71 -1.11 13.44
CA ILE A 15 1.65 -0.92 14.43
C ILE A 15 2.33 -0.59 15.76
N GLY A 16 2.25 0.67 16.19
CA GLY A 16 2.93 1.14 17.39
C GLY A 16 4.44 0.94 17.31
N THR A 17 5.00 0.05 18.15
CA THR A 17 6.43 -0.28 18.19
C THR A 17 6.80 -1.53 17.37
N VAL A 18 5.82 -2.27 16.85
CA VAL A 18 6.06 -3.49 16.08
C VAL A 18 6.10 -3.13 14.59
N GLN A 19 7.18 -3.54 13.92
CA GLN A 19 7.37 -3.37 12.48
C GLN A 19 7.69 -4.72 11.84
N VAL A 20 7.10 -4.97 10.66
CA VAL A 20 7.40 -6.12 9.81
C VAL A 20 7.69 -5.66 8.40
N GLU A 21 8.61 -6.37 7.74
CA GLU A 21 9.02 -6.06 6.37
C GLU A 21 8.87 -7.31 5.48
N CYS A 22 8.39 -7.13 4.26
CA CYS A 22 8.24 -8.22 3.30
C CYS A 22 8.61 -7.75 1.89
N GLN A 23 9.22 -8.66 1.12
CA GLN A 23 9.50 -8.43 -0.29
C GLN A 23 8.25 -8.70 -1.13
N LEU A 24 7.87 -7.70 -1.93
CA LEU A 24 6.71 -7.79 -2.81
C LEU A 24 7.08 -8.42 -4.16
N ALA A 25 6.28 -9.38 -4.61
CA ALA A 25 6.31 -9.85 -6.00
C ALA A 25 5.64 -8.81 -6.92
N SER A 26 4.48 -8.28 -6.50
CA SER A 26 3.74 -7.25 -7.21
C SER A 26 2.95 -6.37 -6.24
N TRP A 27 2.58 -5.16 -6.66
CA TRP A 27 1.60 -4.32 -5.96
C TRP A 27 0.93 -3.35 -6.91
N LYS A 28 -0.28 -2.93 -6.54
CA LYS A 28 -1.09 -1.93 -7.21
C LYS A 28 -1.74 -1.05 -6.13
N LEU A 29 -1.43 0.24 -6.16
CA LEU A 29 -2.11 1.25 -5.35
C LEU A 29 -3.13 1.93 -6.23
N ASP A 30 -4.40 1.82 -5.85
CA ASP A 30 -5.48 2.59 -6.43
C ASP A 30 -5.78 3.76 -5.48
N PRO A 31 -5.51 5.02 -5.89
CA PRO A 31 -5.81 6.18 -5.07
C PRO A 31 -7.32 6.40 -4.90
N GLY A 32 -8.17 5.62 -5.60
CA GLY A 32 -9.61 5.68 -5.44
C GLY A 32 -10.24 6.92 -6.05
N VAL A 33 -9.53 7.68 -6.87
CA VAL A 33 -10.08 8.89 -7.51
C VAL A 33 -10.98 8.47 -8.67
N GLN A 34 -12.30 8.60 -8.50
CA GLN A 34 -13.25 8.51 -9.60
C GLN A 34 -13.64 9.90 -10.08
N ASP A 35 -13.59 10.12 -11.39
CA ASP A 35 -14.27 11.27 -12.00
C ASP A 35 -15.77 10.96 -11.92
N GLY A 36 -16.47 11.59 -10.97
CA GLY A 36 -17.90 11.37 -10.78
C GLY A 36 -18.70 11.66 -12.05
N ASP A 37 -19.73 10.86 -12.29
CA ASP A 37 -20.59 11.02 -13.46
C ASP A 37 -21.24 12.42 -13.47
N PHE A 38 -21.16 13.12 -14.60
CA PHE A 38 -21.81 14.41 -14.76
C PHE A 38 -23.33 14.23 -14.85
N ILE A 39 -24.03 14.73 -13.84
CA ILE A 39 -25.48 14.83 -13.84
C ILE A 39 -25.84 16.21 -14.38
N TYR A 40 -26.39 16.23 -15.60
CA TYR A 40 -26.95 17.44 -16.19
C TYR A 40 -28.34 17.69 -15.60
N THR A 41 -28.50 18.78 -14.83
CA THR A 41 -29.79 19.19 -14.29
C THR A 41 -30.35 20.36 -15.08
N TYR A 42 -31.62 20.26 -15.50
CA TYR A 42 -32.32 21.31 -16.25
C TYR A 42 -32.94 22.40 -15.34
N CYS A 43 -32.84 22.28 -14.01
CA CYS A 43 -33.44 23.21 -13.06
C CYS A 43 -32.83 23.00 -11.66
N PRO A 44 -31.99 23.91 -11.12
CA PRO A 44 -31.31 25.04 -11.76
C PRO A 44 -30.25 24.60 -12.79
N ASP A 45 -29.94 25.47 -13.76
CA ASP A 45 -29.00 25.17 -14.86
C ASP A 45 -27.57 24.93 -14.31
N GLY A 46 -27.03 23.74 -14.58
CA GLY A 46 -25.67 23.38 -14.22
C GLY A 46 -25.35 21.90 -14.45
N ALA A 47 -24.07 21.57 -14.42
CA ALA A 47 -23.60 20.19 -14.26
C ALA A 47 -23.27 19.98 -12.79
N ALA A 48 -23.93 19.01 -12.16
CA ALA A 48 -23.55 18.52 -10.84
C ALA A 48 -22.66 17.28 -11.03
N ILE A 49 -21.62 17.14 -10.21
CA ILE A 49 -20.85 15.89 -10.13
C ILE A 49 -21.66 14.94 -9.25
N GLY A 50 -21.91 13.72 -9.71
CA GLY A 50 -22.56 12.68 -8.91
C GLY A 50 -21.76 12.30 -7.66
N GLU A 51 -22.38 11.55 -6.74
CA GLU A 51 -21.65 11.03 -5.57
C GLU A 51 -20.52 10.10 -6.02
N THR A 52 -19.29 10.39 -5.60
CA THR A 52 -18.14 9.50 -5.76
C THR A 52 -17.92 8.75 -4.45
N ASP A 53 -17.89 7.42 -4.50
CA ASP A 53 -17.45 6.58 -3.37
C ASP A 53 -15.98 6.23 -3.59
N ASP A 54 -15.13 7.22 -3.29
CA ASP A 54 -13.69 7.14 -3.50
C ASP A 54 -13.06 6.36 -2.34
N GLN A 55 -12.85 5.06 -2.53
CA GLN A 55 -12.17 4.21 -1.55
C GLN A 55 -10.79 3.78 -2.06
N PRO A 56 -9.71 4.37 -1.54
CA PRO A 56 -8.36 3.96 -1.93
C PRO A 56 -8.07 2.53 -1.48
N THR A 57 -7.45 1.75 -2.37
CA THR A 57 -7.12 0.35 -2.12
C THR A 57 -5.67 0.05 -2.45
N LEU A 58 -5.07 -0.86 -1.70
CA LEU A 58 -3.72 -1.34 -1.94
C LEU A 58 -3.74 -2.85 -2.10
N GLN A 59 -3.49 -3.32 -3.32
CA GLN A 59 -3.37 -4.73 -3.64
C GLN A 59 -1.89 -5.12 -3.67
N ILE A 60 -1.51 -6.17 -2.95
CA ILE A 60 -0.15 -6.69 -2.92
C ILE A 60 -0.12 -8.18 -3.22
N THR A 61 0.98 -8.63 -3.80
CA THR A 61 1.33 -10.04 -3.94
C THR A 61 2.66 -10.29 -3.25
N THR A 62 2.68 -11.18 -2.27
CA THR A 62 3.90 -11.60 -1.56
C THR A 62 4.21 -13.06 -1.82
N TYR A 63 5.48 -13.43 -1.67
CA TYR A 63 5.85 -14.83 -1.53
C TYR A 63 5.55 -15.26 -0.10
N SER A 64 4.66 -16.22 0.05
CA SER A 64 4.13 -16.64 1.34
C SER A 64 5.25 -17.27 2.17
N LYS A 65 5.43 -16.79 3.39
CA LYS A 65 6.43 -17.35 4.31
C LYS A 65 5.87 -17.47 5.72
N TRP A 66 5.29 -18.64 5.99
CA TRP A 66 4.78 -19.02 7.32
C TRP A 66 5.90 -19.29 8.33
N VAL A 67 6.47 -18.22 8.88
CA VAL A 67 7.41 -18.26 10.00
C VAL A 67 6.85 -17.47 11.17
N ALA A 68 7.26 -17.84 12.39
CA ALA A 68 6.93 -17.07 13.58
C ALA A 68 7.42 -15.63 13.44
N ASP A 69 6.54 -14.67 13.76
CA ASP A 69 6.78 -13.23 13.61
C ASP A 69 7.08 -12.79 12.16
N GLY A 70 6.69 -13.63 11.20
CA GLY A 70 6.69 -13.31 9.77
C GLY A 70 5.54 -12.39 9.38
N PHE A 71 5.53 -11.97 8.11
CA PHE A 71 4.53 -11.05 7.58
C PHE A 71 3.11 -11.61 7.70
N GLU A 72 2.90 -12.86 7.31
CA GLU A 72 1.59 -13.52 7.34
C GLU A 72 1.11 -13.73 8.78
N ASP A 73 2.00 -14.16 9.69
CA ASP A 73 1.71 -14.30 11.12
C ASP A 73 1.34 -12.94 11.74
N PHE A 74 2.05 -11.87 11.37
CA PHE A 74 1.73 -10.50 11.78
C PHE A 74 0.33 -10.07 11.32
N LEU A 75 -0.04 -10.34 10.06
CA LEU A 75 -1.37 -10.00 9.53
C LEU A 75 -2.49 -10.74 10.27
N TRP A 76 -2.29 -12.02 10.59
CA TRP A 76 -3.27 -12.81 11.33
C TRP A 76 -3.40 -12.36 12.79
N LYS A 77 -2.29 -12.02 13.46
CA LYS A 77 -2.28 -11.53 14.85
C LYS A 77 -2.91 -10.13 14.99
N ASN A 78 -2.79 -9.28 13.97
CA ASN A 78 -3.21 -7.87 14.02
C ASN A 78 -4.44 -7.57 13.15
N ARG A 79 -5.26 -8.59 12.85
CA ARG A 79 -6.46 -8.45 12.03
C ARG A 79 -7.38 -7.34 12.55
N GLY A 80 -7.78 -6.46 11.63
CA GLY A 80 -8.74 -5.39 11.89
C GLY A 80 -8.14 -4.13 12.52
N THR A 81 -6.86 -4.17 12.91
CA THR A 81 -6.12 -3.02 13.44
C THR A 81 -5.65 -2.11 12.33
N GLU A 82 -5.50 -0.82 12.64
CA GLU A 82 -4.89 0.15 11.74
C GLU A 82 -3.37 0.03 11.79
N ALA A 83 -2.73 -0.06 10.62
CA ALA A 83 -1.28 -0.09 10.48
C ALA A 83 -0.82 1.03 9.55
N GLU A 84 0.32 1.62 9.87
CA GLU A 84 1.06 2.47 8.95
C GLU A 84 1.76 1.57 7.92
N PHE A 85 1.69 1.93 6.64
CA PHE A 85 2.39 1.24 5.58
C PHE A 85 3.39 2.16 4.90
N GLY A 86 4.49 1.56 4.43
CA GLY A 86 5.48 2.18 3.56
C GLY A 86 5.85 1.21 2.44
N ILE A 87 5.69 1.62 1.18
CA ILE A 87 6.17 0.89 0.01
C ILE A 87 7.37 1.63 -0.53
N GLU A 88 8.48 0.94 -0.67
CA GLU A 88 9.72 1.48 -1.20
C GLU A 88 10.06 0.82 -2.53
N HIS A 89 10.34 1.66 -3.52
CA HIS A 89 10.81 1.27 -4.85
C HIS A 89 12.24 1.75 -5.06
N HIS A 90 13.10 0.83 -5.53
CA HIS A 90 14.52 1.12 -5.81
C HIS A 90 15.22 1.76 -4.61
N TYR A 91 14.98 1.19 -3.43
CA TYR A 91 15.61 1.63 -2.18
C TYR A 91 17.14 1.69 -2.28
N ASP A 92 17.76 0.89 -3.16
CA ASP A 92 19.20 0.86 -3.36
C ASP A 92 19.77 2.06 -4.15
N ILE A 93 18.92 2.90 -4.77
CA ILE A 93 19.35 4.01 -5.64
C ILE A 93 18.64 5.31 -5.21
N GLU A 94 19.38 6.17 -4.51
CA GLU A 94 18.87 7.44 -3.96
C GLU A 94 18.16 8.34 -4.99
N THR A 95 18.69 8.41 -6.21
CA THR A 95 18.12 9.24 -7.29
C THR A 95 16.85 8.65 -7.93
N GLU A 96 16.63 7.35 -7.75
CA GLU A 96 15.48 6.63 -8.30
C GLU A 96 14.49 6.17 -7.21
N HIS A 97 14.80 6.43 -5.94
CA HIS A 97 14.00 6.03 -4.82
C HIS A 97 12.65 6.76 -4.82
N VAL A 98 11.59 5.96 -4.80
CA VAL A 98 10.22 6.43 -4.69
C VAL A 98 9.56 5.68 -3.56
N HIS A 99 8.81 6.40 -2.73
CA HIS A 99 8.07 5.80 -1.63
C HIS A 99 6.61 6.24 -1.60
N TRP A 100 5.77 5.32 -1.14
CA TRP A 100 4.37 5.59 -0.83
C TRP A 100 4.12 5.22 0.60
N THR A 101 3.33 6.03 1.28
CA THR A 101 3.05 5.87 2.70
C THR A 101 1.61 6.19 3.02
N GLY A 102 1.11 5.65 4.12
CA GLY A 102 -0.25 5.94 4.57
C GLY A 102 -0.68 4.99 5.67
N LYS A 103 -1.99 4.94 5.91
CA LYS A 103 -2.60 4.02 6.87
C LYS A 103 -3.49 3.03 6.15
N LEU A 104 -3.49 1.80 6.61
CA LEU A 104 -4.35 0.74 6.08
C LEU A 104 -4.98 -0.06 7.21
N LYS A 105 -6.10 -0.69 6.92
CA LYS A 105 -6.72 -1.67 7.81
C LYS A 105 -6.16 -3.05 7.52
N VAL A 106 -5.52 -3.66 8.52
CA VAL A 106 -4.92 -4.98 8.38
C VAL A 106 -6.00 -6.03 8.15
N GLN A 107 -5.85 -6.80 7.08
CA GLN A 107 -6.67 -7.95 6.77
C GLN A 107 -5.80 -9.21 6.77
N PRO A 108 -6.33 -10.35 7.24
CA PRO A 108 -5.61 -11.61 7.20
C PRO A 108 -5.40 -12.02 5.74
N ALA A 109 -4.22 -12.54 5.47
CA ALA A 109 -3.89 -13.07 4.15
C ALA A 109 -4.62 -14.40 3.91
N PRO A 110 -5.16 -14.67 2.69
CA PRO A 110 -5.72 -15.97 2.36
C PRO A 110 -4.62 -17.04 2.43
N VAL A 111 -4.99 -18.27 2.82
CA VAL A 111 -4.04 -19.38 2.99
C VAL A 111 -4.38 -20.50 2.02
N GLY A 112 -3.40 -20.92 1.23
CA GLY A 112 -3.54 -22.03 0.29
C GLY A 112 -2.61 -21.91 -0.91
N GLY A 113 -2.25 -23.04 -1.50
CA GLY A 113 -1.41 -23.10 -2.68
C GLY A 113 -1.31 -24.52 -3.25
N ASP A 114 -0.99 -24.62 -4.54
CA ASP A 114 -0.81 -25.90 -5.21
C ASP A 114 0.55 -26.51 -4.88
N ARG A 115 0.57 -27.85 -4.76
CA ARG A 115 1.80 -28.59 -4.51
C ARG A 115 2.69 -28.53 -5.75
N GLY A 116 3.65 -27.61 -5.76
CA GLY A 116 4.66 -27.47 -6.81
C GLY A 116 4.95 -26.04 -7.21
N ASP A 117 4.09 -25.10 -6.86
CA ASP A 117 4.30 -23.68 -7.11
C ASP A 117 4.92 -22.98 -5.89
N ASN A 118 5.60 -21.86 -6.15
CA ASN A 118 6.00 -20.95 -5.08
C ASN A 118 4.71 -20.34 -4.52
N GLU A 119 4.40 -20.65 -3.26
CA GLU A 119 3.20 -20.17 -2.57
C GLU A 119 3.19 -18.64 -2.61
N GLN A 120 2.28 -18.05 -3.38
CA GLN A 120 2.09 -16.60 -3.47
C GLN A 120 0.74 -16.25 -2.88
N THR A 121 0.72 -15.20 -2.07
CA THR A 121 -0.50 -14.72 -1.45
C THR A 121 -0.82 -13.33 -1.96
N GLU A 122 -2.07 -13.15 -2.40
CA GLU A 122 -2.61 -11.88 -2.87
C GLU A 122 -3.55 -11.30 -1.82
N ILE A 123 -3.33 -10.03 -1.47
CA ILE A 123 -4.04 -9.36 -0.38
C ILE A 123 -4.44 -7.97 -0.86
N THR A 124 -5.70 -7.62 -0.64
CA THR A 124 -6.21 -6.26 -0.89
C THR A 124 -6.49 -5.59 0.44
N PHE A 125 -5.71 -4.55 0.76
CA PHE A 125 -5.93 -3.70 1.90
C PHE A 125 -6.82 -2.51 1.54
N GLN A 126 -7.70 -2.15 2.46
CA GLN A 126 -8.42 -0.89 2.41
C GLN A 126 -7.56 0.19 3.07
N LEU A 127 -7.31 1.27 2.33
CA LEU A 127 -6.56 2.40 2.86
C LEU A 127 -7.48 3.31 3.69
N ILE A 128 -6.89 3.92 4.71
CA ILE A 128 -7.55 4.88 5.58
C ILE A 128 -6.96 6.24 5.24
N GLY A 129 -7.74 7.05 4.52
CA GLY A 129 -7.30 8.33 3.98
C GLY A 129 -6.43 8.19 2.73
N GLU A 130 -5.88 9.32 2.30
CA GLU A 130 -5.10 9.41 1.06
C GLU A 130 -3.64 8.96 1.26
N PRO A 131 -3.10 8.09 0.38
CA PRO A 131 -1.69 7.73 0.42
C PRO A 131 -0.81 8.92 0.00
N GLN A 132 0.30 9.10 0.69
CA GLN A 132 1.28 10.14 0.41
C GLN A 132 2.37 9.58 -0.51
N TYR A 133 2.59 10.27 -1.63
CA TYR A 133 3.70 10.00 -2.56
C TYR A 133 4.91 10.87 -2.20
N GLY A 134 6.08 10.26 -2.15
CA GLY A 134 7.32 10.99 -1.95
C GLY A 134 8.46 10.47 -2.82
N ARG A 135 9.39 11.39 -3.10
CA ARG A 135 10.62 11.11 -3.85
C ARG A 135 11.76 11.79 -3.12
N GLY A 136 12.84 11.07 -2.88
CA GLY A 136 13.96 11.64 -2.16
C GLY A 136 14.86 10.59 -1.51
N PRO A 137 15.95 11.05 -0.87
CA PRO A 137 16.87 10.17 -0.18
C PRO A 137 16.14 9.29 0.82
N ILE A 138 16.64 8.06 0.98
CA ILE A 138 16.22 7.15 2.03
C ILE A 138 16.33 7.88 3.36
N ASP A 139 15.22 8.11 4.06
CA ASP A 139 15.28 8.52 5.46
C ASP A 139 15.17 7.27 6.34
N PRO A 140 16.28 6.76 6.91
CA PRO A 140 16.24 5.60 7.78
C PRO A 140 15.58 5.87 9.14
N GLN A 141 15.12 7.09 9.43
CA GLN A 141 14.58 7.49 10.74
C GLN A 141 13.26 8.26 10.72
N ASN A 142 12.74 8.69 9.56
CA ASN A 142 11.61 9.63 9.50
C ASN A 142 10.47 9.14 8.58
N PRO A 143 9.38 8.54 9.14
CA PRO A 143 8.15 8.37 8.39
C PRO A 143 7.55 9.75 8.04
N PRO A 144 6.67 9.84 7.02
CA PRO A 144 6.11 11.11 6.57
C PRO A 144 5.43 11.81 7.74
N ASP A 145 5.94 13.00 8.02
CA ASP A 145 5.55 13.81 9.15
C ASP A 145 4.04 14.11 9.08
N SER A 146 3.38 13.87 10.20
CA SER A 146 1.99 14.18 10.41
C SER A 146 1.78 15.69 10.26
N GLY A 147 1.08 16.08 9.19
CA GLY A 147 0.31 17.32 9.05
C GLY A 147 0.86 18.58 9.72
N THR A 148 1.26 19.55 8.89
CA THR A 148 1.12 20.96 9.26
C THR A 148 0.31 21.68 8.18
N PRO A 149 -0.94 22.11 8.46
CA PRO A 149 -1.60 23.13 7.65
C PRO A 149 -1.19 24.51 8.16
N GLY A 150 -0.63 25.34 7.29
CA GLY A 150 -0.31 26.75 7.53
C GLY A 150 0.87 27.16 6.66
N VAL A 151 0.83 28.23 5.87
CA VAL A 151 0.02 29.45 5.84
C VAL A 151 -0.17 29.85 4.38
#